data_AF-A0A524GQ05-F1
#
_entry.id   AF-A0A524GQ05-F1
#
_cell.length_a   1.000
_cell.length_b   1.000
_cell.length_c   1.000
_cell.angle_alpha   90.00
_cell.angle_beta   90.00
_cell.angle_gamma   90.00
#
_symmetry.space_group_name_H-M   'P 1'
#
loop_
_entity.id
_entity.type
_entity.pdbx_description
1 polymer ?
#
loop_
_entity_poly.entity_id
_entity_poly.type
_entity_poly.pdbx_seq_one_letter_code
_entity_poly.pdbx_strand_id
1 'polypeptide(L)'
;MRSTRIHLIIAITLVLALAQPLAALAASPKEAVEVDVQKVLTTLAEPAFKSESREVKITKIRSIINEIFDYMELSRRTLGREWAKFNAAQQAEFVKLFSDLLEKTYADRLLAY
;
A
#
# COMPACT_ATOMS: atom_id res chain seq x y z
N MET A 1 22.29 -10.57 52.60
CA MET A 1 21.50 -11.60 51.89
C MET A 1 20.04 -11.24 51.64
N ARG A 2 19.30 -10.60 52.58
CA ARG A 2 17.86 -10.28 52.41
C ARG A 2 17.58 -9.16 51.38
N SER A 3 18.37 -8.07 51.39
CA SER A 3 18.22 -6.95 50.43
C SER A 3 18.61 -7.33 48.99
N THR A 4 19.68 -8.12 48.79
CA THR A 4 20.09 -8.61 47.45
C THR A 4 18.99 -9.41 46.77
N ARG A 5 18.23 -10.22 47.52
CA ARG A 5 17.08 -10.97 47.00
C ARG A 5 15.93 -10.05 46.59
N ILE A 6 15.68 -8.96 47.32
CA ILE A 6 14.65 -7.98 46.98
C ILE A 6 15.01 -7.24 45.68
N HIS A 7 16.26 -6.80 45.52
CA HIS A 7 16.70 -6.16 44.28
C HIS A 7 16.65 -7.11 43.08
N LEU A 8 17.00 -8.38 43.28
CA LEU A 8 16.90 -9.41 42.24
C LEU A 8 15.43 -9.64 41.81
N ILE A 9 14.51 -9.72 42.78
CA ILE A 9 13.08 -9.85 42.48
C ILE A 9 12.57 -8.62 41.74
N ILE A 10 12.92 -7.40 42.17
CA ILE A 10 12.53 -6.17 41.49
C ILE A 10 13.06 -6.14 40.04
N ALA A 11 14.33 -6.52 39.84
CA ALA A 11 14.94 -6.56 38.51
C ALA A 11 14.24 -7.58 37.60
N ILE A 12 13.93 -8.78 38.11
CA ILE A 12 13.21 -9.82 37.37
C ILE A 12 11.80 -9.34 37.00
N THR A 13 11.07 -8.73 37.94
CA THR A 13 9.73 -8.20 37.70
C THR A 13 9.76 -7.06 36.66
N LEU A 14 10.77 -6.19 36.71
CA LEU A 14 10.93 -5.10 35.74
C LEU A 14 11.22 -5.64 34.33
N VAL A 15 12.06 -6.66 34.21
CA VAL A 15 12.36 -7.33 32.93
C VAL A 15 11.11 -8.03 32.38
N LEU A 16 10.33 -8.72 33.22
CA LEU A 16 9.07 -9.35 32.80
C LEU A 16 8.02 -8.32 32.36
N ALA A 17 7.97 -7.15 32.99
CA ALA A 17 7.07 -6.07 32.62
C ALA A 17 7.44 -5.42 31.27
N LEU A 18 8.73 -5.35 30.95
CA LEU A 18 9.23 -4.83 29.67
C LEU A 18 9.18 -5.85 28.53
N ALA A 19 9.06 -7.14 28.84
CA ALA A 19 8.99 -8.23 27.86
C ALA A 19 7.57 -8.49 27.33
N GLN A 20 6.59 -7.63 27.64
CA GLN A 20 5.24 -7.77 27.10
C GLN A 20 5.27 -7.45 25.59
N PRO A 21 4.67 -8.29 24.72
CA PRO A 21 4.58 -7.98 23.30
C PRO A 21 3.77 -6.69 23.14
N LEU A 22 4.38 -5.65 22.56
CA LEU A 22 3.63 -4.50 22.07
C LEU A 22 2.71 -5.01 20.96
N ALA A 23 1.40 -5.07 21.24
CA ALA A 23 0.42 -5.23 20.19
C ALA A 23 0.60 -4.04 19.22
N ALA A 24 1.03 -4.33 17.99
CA ALA A 24 1.16 -3.32 16.98
C ALA A 24 -0.25 -2.77 16.66
N LEU A 25 -0.48 -1.49 16.96
CA LEU A 25 -1.71 -0.76 16.59
C LEU A 25 -1.69 -0.38 15.10
N ALA A 26 -1.34 -1.33 14.24
CA ALA A 26 -1.38 -1.15 12.80
C ALA A 26 -2.74 -1.60 12.27
N ALA A 27 -3.23 -0.92 11.23
CA ALA A 27 -4.41 -1.36 10.50
C ALA A 27 -4.18 -2.77 9.94
N SER A 28 -5.22 -3.59 9.98
CA SER A 28 -5.23 -4.89 9.31
C SER A 28 -5.13 -4.72 7.78
N PRO A 29 -4.69 -5.76 7.04
CA PRO A 29 -4.65 -5.70 5.59
C PRO A 29 -6.00 -5.37 4.95
N LYS A 30 -7.11 -5.83 5.58
CA LYS A 30 -8.46 -5.52 5.12
C LYS A 30 -8.76 -4.03 5.30
N GLU A 31 -8.52 -3.48 6.49
CA GLU A 31 -8.80 -2.07 6.79
C GLU A 31 -7.99 -1.13 5.89
N ALA A 32 -6.73 -1.49 5.58
CA ALA A 32 -5.91 -0.73 4.64
C ALA A 32 -6.56 -0.64 3.24
N VAL A 33 -6.99 -1.79 2.70
CA VAL A 33 -7.68 -1.82 1.39
C VAL A 33 -9.02 -1.09 1.43
N GLU A 34 -9.78 -1.20 2.51
CA GLU A 34 -11.06 -0.48 2.66
C GLU A 34 -10.85 1.04 2.65
N VAL A 35 -9.83 1.55 3.31
CA VAL A 35 -9.48 2.99 3.29
C VAL A 35 -9.15 3.45 1.87
N ASP A 36 -8.32 2.69 1.15
CA ASP A 36 -7.90 3.01 -0.20
C ASP A 36 -9.07 3.00 -1.20
N VAL A 37 -9.93 1.98 -1.13
CA VAL A 37 -11.14 1.89 -1.96
C VAL A 37 -12.09 3.04 -1.63
N GLN A 38 -12.29 3.36 -0.36
CA GLN A 38 -13.17 4.45 0.05
C GLN A 38 -12.66 5.80 -0.45
N LYS A 39 -11.34 6.01 -0.48
CA LYS A 39 -10.73 7.21 -1.07
C LYS A 39 -11.11 7.36 -2.54
N VAL A 40 -10.96 6.30 -3.34
CA VAL A 40 -11.33 6.29 -4.77
C VAL A 40 -12.82 6.58 -4.94
N LEU A 41 -13.70 5.87 -4.22
CA LEU A 41 -15.15 6.04 -4.32
C LEU A 41 -15.62 7.44 -3.93
N THR A 42 -14.99 8.03 -2.90
CA THR A 42 -15.30 9.39 -2.45
C THR A 42 -14.93 10.40 -3.54
N THR A 43 -13.74 10.29 -4.13
CA THR A 43 -13.32 11.15 -5.24
C THR A 43 -14.24 11.03 -6.45
N LEU A 44 -14.66 9.81 -6.83
CA LEU A 44 -15.59 9.59 -7.95
C LEU A 44 -16.97 10.22 -7.68
N ALA A 45 -17.40 10.30 -6.41
CA ALA A 45 -18.68 10.88 -6.01
C ALA A 45 -18.69 12.42 -5.99
N GLU A 46 -17.52 13.08 -5.92
CA GLU A 46 -17.42 14.53 -5.79
C GLU A 46 -18.02 15.26 -7.01
N PRO A 47 -18.95 16.22 -6.84
CA PRO A 47 -19.51 16.99 -7.94
C PRO A 47 -18.44 17.73 -8.76
N ALA A 48 -17.40 18.23 -8.08
CA ALA A 48 -16.27 18.89 -8.71
C ALA A 48 -15.45 17.94 -9.58
N PHE A 49 -15.27 16.68 -9.17
CA PHE A 49 -14.64 15.67 -10.01
C PHE A 49 -15.51 15.39 -11.24
N LYS A 50 -16.83 15.26 -11.08
CA LYS A 50 -17.75 14.94 -12.19
C LYS A 50 -17.79 16.01 -13.28
N SER A 51 -17.58 17.28 -12.95
CA SER A 51 -17.55 18.39 -13.92
C SER A 51 -16.21 18.55 -14.65
N GLU A 52 -15.16 17.80 -14.26
CA GLU A 52 -13.84 17.90 -14.88
C GLU A 52 -13.76 17.23 -16.26
N SER A 53 -12.79 17.69 -17.06
CA SER A 53 -12.45 17.05 -18.33
C SER A 53 -11.94 15.62 -18.08
N ARG A 54 -12.05 14.77 -19.12
CA ARG A 54 -11.60 13.37 -19.04
C ARG A 54 -10.13 13.27 -18.65
N GLU A 55 -9.29 14.14 -19.17
CA GLU A 55 -7.84 14.16 -18.94
C GLU A 55 -7.52 14.48 -17.48
N VAL A 56 -8.23 15.45 -16.90
CA VAL A 56 -8.07 15.82 -15.48
C VAL A 56 -8.54 14.67 -14.58
N LYS A 57 -9.69 14.07 -14.89
CA LYS A 57 -10.21 12.91 -14.15
C LYS A 57 -9.23 11.74 -14.15
N ILE A 58 -8.69 11.38 -15.32
CA ILE A 58 -7.68 10.32 -15.45
C ILE A 58 -6.43 10.64 -14.63
N THR A 59 -5.96 11.89 -14.67
CA THR A 59 -4.76 12.30 -13.92
C THR A 59 -4.96 12.19 -12.41
N LYS A 60 -6.11 12.61 -11.89
CA LYS A 60 -6.44 12.49 -10.47
C LYS A 60 -6.56 11.03 -10.02
N ILE A 61 -7.30 10.22 -10.79
CA ILE A 61 -7.48 8.80 -10.46
C ILE A 61 -6.14 8.06 -10.53
N ARG A 62 -5.31 8.34 -11.54
CA ARG A 62 -3.92 7.84 -11.60
C ARG A 62 -3.14 8.16 -10.34
N SER A 63 -3.20 9.40 -9.86
CA SER A 63 -2.49 9.79 -8.64
C SER A 63 -2.92 8.96 -7.43
N ILE A 64 -4.23 8.71 -7.28
CA ILE A 64 -4.76 7.91 -6.17
C ILE A 64 -4.34 6.44 -6.31
N ILE A 65 -4.47 5.86 -7.50
CA ILE A 65 -4.11 4.45 -7.77
C ILE A 65 -2.63 4.20 -7.53
N ASN A 66 -1.76 5.17 -7.87
CA ASN A 66 -0.31 5.06 -7.67
C ASN A 66 0.10 5.07 -6.20
N GLU A 67 -0.75 5.53 -5.29
CA GLU A 67 -0.52 5.42 -3.84
C GLU A 67 -0.92 4.03 -3.30
N ILE A 68 -1.82 3.32 -4.00
CA ILE A 68 -2.42 2.06 -3.57
C ILE A 68 -1.60 0.86 -4.08
N PHE A 69 -1.17 0.89 -5.34
CA PHE A 69 -0.52 -0.25 -5.98
C PHE A 69 0.99 -0.15 -6.04
N ASP A 70 1.66 -1.20 -5.54
CA ASP A 70 3.07 -1.45 -5.83
C ASP A 70 3.22 -2.09 -7.23
N TYR A 71 3.43 -1.24 -8.24
CA TYR A 71 3.63 -1.70 -9.61
C TYR A 71 4.91 -2.51 -9.82
N MET A 72 5.92 -2.35 -8.96
CA MET A 72 7.12 -3.16 -9.03
C MET A 72 6.77 -4.61 -8.67
N GLU A 73 6.07 -4.80 -7.56
CA GLU A 73 5.63 -6.13 -7.12
C GLU A 73 4.62 -6.75 -8.09
N LEU A 74 3.67 -5.96 -8.61
CA LEU A 74 2.72 -6.45 -9.62
C LEU A 74 3.42 -6.88 -10.91
N SER A 75 4.42 -6.12 -11.36
CA SER A 75 5.21 -6.45 -12.54
C SER A 75 6.01 -7.72 -12.33
N ARG A 76 6.67 -7.85 -11.17
CA ARG A 76 7.41 -9.06 -10.78
C ARG A 76 6.50 -10.28 -10.76
N ARG A 77 5.29 -10.16 -10.19
CA ARG A 77 4.30 -11.26 -10.15
C ARG A 77 3.78 -11.62 -11.54
N THR A 78 3.54 -10.63 -12.40
CA THR A 78 3.09 -10.85 -13.78
C THR A 78 4.13 -11.59 -14.61
N LEU A 79 5.41 -11.21 -14.49
CA LEU A 79 6.51 -11.84 -15.24
C LEU A 79 6.98 -13.17 -14.63
N GLY A 80 6.76 -13.38 -13.34
CA GLY A 80 7.16 -14.60 -12.64
C GLY A 80 8.66 -14.87 -12.78
N ARG A 81 9.02 -16.04 -13.30
CA ARG A 81 10.43 -16.45 -13.45
C ARG A 81 11.20 -15.59 -14.47
N GLU A 82 10.49 -14.99 -15.43
CA GLU A 82 11.11 -14.17 -16.47
C GLU A 82 11.65 -12.84 -15.93
N TRP A 83 11.13 -12.37 -14.78
CA TRP A 83 11.60 -11.15 -14.12
C TRP A 83 13.12 -11.14 -13.89
N ALA A 84 13.66 -12.29 -13.48
CA ALA A 84 15.08 -12.42 -13.18
C ALA A 84 16.00 -12.33 -14.41
N LYS A 85 15.44 -12.42 -15.63
CA LYS A 85 16.21 -12.27 -16.88
C LYS A 85 16.38 -10.82 -17.29
N PHE A 86 15.57 -9.92 -16.73
CA PHE A 86 15.61 -8.50 -17.08
C PHE A 86 16.70 -7.80 -16.28
N ASN A 87 17.48 -6.93 -16.93
CA ASN A 87 18.34 -6.00 -16.22
C ASN A 87 17.51 -4.85 -15.59
N ALA A 88 18.16 -4.02 -14.76
CA ALA A 88 17.46 -2.95 -14.03
C ALA A 88 16.73 -1.96 -14.95
N ALA A 89 17.28 -1.63 -16.12
CA ALA A 89 16.63 -0.73 -17.07
C ALA A 89 15.38 -1.36 -17.69
N GLN A 90 15.46 -2.65 -18.06
CA GLN A 90 14.33 -3.41 -18.60
C GLN A 90 13.23 -3.61 -17.56
N GLN A 91 13.59 -3.82 -16.28
CA GLN A 91 12.64 -3.90 -15.19
C GLN A 91 11.88 -2.57 -15.03
N ALA A 92 12.59 -1.45 -15.00
CA ALA A 92 11.98 -0.12 -14.90
C ALA A 92 11.08 0.19 -16.12
N GLU A 93 11.53 -0.15 -17.33
CA GLU A 93 10.76 0.03 -18.55
C GLU A 93 9.49 -0.82 -18.56
N PHE A 94 9.60 -2.10 -18.18
CA PHE A 94 8.43 -2.98 -18.08
C PHE A 94 7.42 -2.48 -17.06
N VAL A 95 7.88 -2.08 -15.86
CA VAL A 95 7.00 -1.54 -14.81
C VAL A 95 6.23 -0.35 -15.37
N LYS A 96 6.91 0.60 -16.02
CA LYS A 96 6.27 1.76 -16.64
C LYS A 96 5.22 1.35 -17.68
N LEU A 97 5.59 0.50 -18.63
CA LEU A 97 4.70 0.09 -19.73
C LEU A 97 3.49 -0.70 -19.21
N PHE A 98 3.69 -1.54 -18.20
CA PHE A 98 2.63 -2.33 -17.59
C PHE A 98 1.67 -1.46 -16.79
N SER A 99 2.17 -0.49 -16.01
CA SER A 99 1.33 0.52 -15.35
C SER A 99 0.50 1.32 -16.35
N ASP A 100 1.13 1.85 -17.41
CA ASP A 100 0.45 2.60 -18.46
C ASP A 100 -0.65 1.77 -19.15
N LEU A 101 -0.40 0.47 -19.37
CA LEU A 101 -1.37 -0.44 -19.95
C LEU A 101 -2.57 -0.64 -19.03
N LEU A 102 -2.35 -0.93 -17.75
CA LEU A 102 -3.42 -1.13 -16.77
C LEU A 102 -4.31 0.12 -16.66
N GLU A 103 -3.69 1.29 -16.53
CA GLU A 103 -4.41 2.55 -16.45
C GLU A 103 -5.31 2.78 -17.68
N LYS A 104 -4.75 2.62 -18.89
CA LYS A 104 -5.52 2.80 -20.13
C LYS A 104 -6.65 1.79 -20.27
N THR A 105 -6.40 0.54 -19.87
CA THR A 105 -7.37 -0.55 -19.98
C THR A 105 -8.57 -0.35 -19.05
N TYR A 106 -8.34 0.18 -17.85
CA TYR A 106 -9.38 0.31 -16.82
C TYR A 106 -9.92 1.72 -16.60
N ALA A 107 -9.31 2.76 -17.21
CA ALA A 107 -9.74 4.15 -17.08
C ALA A 107 -11.24 4.32 -17.40
N ASP A 108 -11.71 3.81 -18.53
CA ASP A 108 -13.12 3.98 -18.93
C ASP A 108 -14.08 3.30 -17.95
N ARG A 109 -13.68 2.16 -17.36
CA ARG A 109 -14.49 1.48 -16.35
C ARG A 109 -14.58 2.28 -15.05
N LEU A 110 -13.49 2.91 -14.63
CA LEU A 110 -13.45 3.75 -13.43
C LEU A 110 -14.26 5.04 -13.61
N LEU A 111 -14.17 5.66 -14.79
CA LEU A 111 -14.90 6.90 -15.10
C LEU A 111 -16.40 6.71 -15.34
N ALA A 112 -16.85 5.46 -15.52
CA ALA A 112 -18.26 5.12 -15.69
C ALA A 112 -19.04 4.99 -14.37
N TYR A 113 -18.35 5.03 -13.23
CA TYR A 113 -18.94 4.99 -11.89
C TYR A 113 -19.42 6.38 -11.45
#